data_AF-A0A9P9ECB9-F1
#
_entry.id   AF-A0A9P9ECB9-F1
#
_cell.length_a   1.000
_cell.length_b   1.000
_cell.length_c   1.000
_cell.angle_alpha   90.00
_cell.angle_beta   90.00
_cell.angle_gamma   90.00
#
_symmetry.space_group_name_H-M   'P 1'
#
loop_
_entity.id
_entity.type
_entity.pdbx_description
1 polymer ?
#
loop_
_entity_poly.entity_id
_entity_poly.type
_entity_poly.pdbx_seq_one_letter_code
_entity_poly.pdbx_strand_id
1 'polypeptide(L)'
;MKFTTILAATLAIIPSALAVDQKKSVIVWYEDESTPDSTINSAKQSIIDAGGKITHVYELIRGFAAISPEKTLEQVQTSGSKYDVHIEDDEVVSIN
;
A
#
# COMPACT_ATOMS: atom_id res chain seq x y z
N MET A 1 45.70 -20.91 38.20
CA MET A 1 45.27 -19.82 37.27
C MET A 1 45.85 -20.12 35.90
N LYS A 2 45.00 -20.20 34.87
CA LYS A 2 45.15 -19.61 33.53
C LYS A 2 44.06 -20.19 32.64
N PHE A 3 43.13 -19.31 32.31
CA PHE A 3 41.88 -19.50 31.61
C PHE A 3 42.14 -19.48 30.10
N THR A 4 41.72 -20.52 29.37
CA THR A 4 41.56 -20.54 27.90
C THR A 4 41.01 -21.95 27.62
N THR A 5 39.82 -22.17 27.05
CA THR A 5 39.29 -21.57 25.82
C THR A 5 37.78 -21.81 25.80
N ILE A 6 36.96 -20.77 25.88
CA ILE A 6 35.52 -20.86 25.58
C ILE A 6 35.36 -20.47 24.11
N LEU A 7 35.09 -21.46 23.26
CA LEU A 7 34.74 -21.27 21.86
C LEU A 7 33.31 -20.73 21.80
N ALA A 8 33.17 -19.41 21.68
CA ALA A 8 31.89 -18.75 21.50
C ALA A 8 31.39 -18.95 20.06
N ALA A 9 30.50 -19.93 19.86
CA ALA A 9 29.71 -20.05 18.64
C ALA A 9 28.67 -18.93 18.61
N THR A 10 29.00 -17.80 17.99
CA THR A 10 28.04 -16.73 17.71
C THR A 10 27.21 -17.12 16.49
N LEU A 11 26.07 -17.75 16.74
CA LEU A 11 25.04 -17.94 15.73
C LEU A 11 24.45 -16.56 15.41
N ALA A 12 24.88 -15.97 14.30
CA ALA A 12 24.28 -14.75 13.78
C ALA A 12 22.84 -15.05 13.35
N ILE A 13 21.89 -14.78 14.25
CA ILE A 13 20.48 -14.69 13.90
C ILE A 13 20.38 -13.47 12.99
N ILE A 14 20.29 -13.68 11.68
CA ILE A 14 19.88 -12.63 10.75
C ILE A 14 18.39 -12.41 11.06
N PRO A 15 17.97 -11.29 11.67
CA PRO A 15 16.55 -11.00 11.75
C PRO A 15 16.05 -10.85 10.31
N SER A 16 15.22 -11.79 9.87
CA SER A 16 14.43 -11.74 8.64
C SER A 16 13.32 -10.68 8.73
N ALA A 17 13.60 -9.56 9.39
CA ALA A 17 12.64 -8.54 9.76
C ALA A 17 12.87 -7.31 8.91
N LEU A 18 12.58 -7.41 7.61
CA LEU A 18 11.98 -6.35 6.82
C LEU A 18 11.30 -7.04 5.64
N ALA A 19 10.04 -7.43 5.81
CA ALA A 19 9.16 -7.55 4.65
C ALA A 19 9.18 -6.17 4.00
N VAL A 20 9.96 -6.02 2.92
CA VAL A 20 9.87 -4.83 2.07
C VAL A 20 8.41 -4.77 1.65
N ASP A 21 7.69 -3.78 2.17
CA ASP A 21 6.26 -3.62 1.93
C ASP A 21 6.09 -3.47 0.41
N GLN A 22 5.66 -4.55 -0.25
CA GLN A 22 5.58 -4.59 -1.71
C GLN A 22 4.53 -3.56 -2.13
N LYS A 23 4.97 -2.56 -2.89
CA LYS A 23 4.10 -1.52 -3.40
C LYS A 23 3.53 -1.95 -4.74
N LYS A 24 2.23 -1.78 -4.92
CA LYS A 24 1.52 -1.99 -6.19
C LYS A 24 1.18 -0.66 -6.82
N SER A 25 1.16 -0.60 -8.15
CA SER A 25 0.53 0.48 -8.90
C SER A 25 -0.93 0.11 -9.07
N VAL A 26 -1.83 0.98 -8.63
CA VAL A 26 -3.26 0.70 -8.61
C VAL A 26 -4.09 1.91 -9.02
N ILE A 27 -5.30 1.63 -9.46
CA ILE A 27 -6.39 2.58 -9.67
C ILE A 27 -7.43 2.33 -8.58
N VAL A 28 -7.78 3.39 -7.84
CA VAL A 28 -8.83 3.36 -6.81
C VAL A 28 -9.97 4.25 -7.26
N TRP A 29 -11.20 3.74 -7.28
CA TRP A 29 -12.38 4.55 -7.59
C TRP A 29 -13.59 4.13 -6.76
N TYR A 30 -14.56 5.03 -6.66
CA TYR A 30 -15.80 4.85 -5.91
C TYR A 30 -16.96 4.93 -6.89
N GLU A 31 -17.81 3.90 -6.91
CA GLU A 31 -18.97 3.86 -7.80
C GLU A 31 -20.15 4.68 -7.25
N ASP A 32 -20.28 4.78 -5.92
CA ASP A 32 -21.32 5.57 -5.27
C ASP A 32 -21.06 7.08 -5.44
N GLU A 33 -21.90 7.77 -6.21
CA GLU A 33 -21.83 9.23 -6.42
C GLU A 33 -22.00 10.04 -5.12
N SER A 34 -22.67 9.48 -4.11
CA SER A 34 -22.88 10.13 -2.82
C SER A 34 -21.62 10.12 -1.94
N THR A 35 -20.55 9.44 -2.38
CA THR A 35 -19.27 9.36 -1.67
C THR A 35 -18.71 10.77 -1.42
N PRO A 36 -18.60 11.21 -0.16
CA PRO A 36 -18.08 12.54 0.14
C PRO A 36 -16.60 12.68 -0.24
N ASP A 37 -16.18 13.85 -0.70
CA ASP A 37 -14.78 14.14 -1.03
C ASP A 37 -13.83 13.90 0.16
N SER A 38 -14.32 14.08 1.39
CA SER A 38 -13.55 13.79 2.61
C SER A 38 -13.16 12.31 2.73
N THR A 39 -13.97 11.39 2.21
CA THR A 39 -13.66 9.95 2.18
C THR A 39 -12.52 9.68 1.20
N ILE A 40 -12.62 10.22 -0.02
CA ILE A 40 -11.61 10.06 -1.06
C ILE A 40 -10.29 10.71 -0.62
N ASN A 41 -10.36 11.88 0.00
CA ASN A 41 -9.20 12.57 0.56
C ASN A 41 -8.57 11.80 1.73
N SER A 42 -9.38 11.20 2.60
CA SER A 42 -8.88 10.32 3.67
C SER A 42 -8.15 9.12 3.10
N ALA A 43 -8.69 8.47 2.07
CA ALA A 43 -8.03 7.33 1.42
C ALA A 43 -6.68 7.71 0.80
N LYS A 44 -6.62 8.84 0.09
CA LYS A 44 -5.34 9.38 -0.44
C LYS A 44 -4.35 9.64 0.69
N GLN A 45 -4.80 10.23 1.80
CA GLN A 45 -3.94 10.53 2.94
C GLN A 45 -3.40 9.26 3.60
N SER A 46 -4.23 8.22 3.79
CA SER A 46 -3.78 6.93 4.31
C SER A 46 -2.68 6.29 3.45
N ILE A 47 -2.78 6.43 2.12
CA ILE A 47 -1.74 5.97 1.19
C ILE A 47 -0.45 6.76 1.37
N ILE A 48 -0.53 8.10 1.47
CA ILE A 48 0.64 8.96 1.67
C ILE A 48 1.31 8.66 3.03
N ASP A 49 0.53 8.52 4.10
CA ASP A 49 1.03 8.26 5.45
C ASP A 49 1.73 6.89 5.55
N ALA A 50 1.29 5.92 4.75
CA ALA A 50 1.95 4.62 4.61
C ALA A 50 3.19 4.64 3.69
N GLY A 51 3.64 5.81 3.24
CA GLY A 51 4.79 5.96 2.35
C GLY A 51 4.50 5.61 0.88
N GLY A 52 3.23 5.55 0.49
CA GLY A 52 2.79 5.51 -0.90
C GLY A 52 2.86 6.89 -1.58
N LYS A 53 2.39 6.95 -2.83
CA LYS A 53 2.27 8.21 -3.58
C LYS A 53 1.04 8.18 -4.48
N ILE A 54 0.40 9.34 -4.62
CA ILE A 54 -0.67 9.53 -5.62
C ILE A 54 -0.01 9.91 -6.94
N THR A 55 -0.31 9.18 -8.01
CA THR A 55 0.30 9.37 -9.34
C THR A 55 -0.60 10.19 -10.25
N HIS A 56 -1.92 10.07 -10.09
CA HIS A 56 -2.90 10.82 -10.87
C HIS A 56 -4.23 10.94 -10.11
N VAL A 57 -4.97 12.02 -10.33
CA VAL A 57 -6.33 12.21 -9.80
C VAL A 57 -7.24 12.42 -11.00
N TYR A 58 -8.30 11.61 -11.10
CA TYR A 58 -9.19 11.66 -12.24
C TYR A 58 -10.26 12.74 -12.05
N GLU A 59 -10.64 13.40 -13.15
CA GLU A 59 -11.76 14.36 -13.18
C GLU A 59 -13.07 13.69 -13.60
N LEU A 60 -13.01 12.62 -14.41
CA LEU A 60 -14.17 11.94 -14.97
C LEU A 60 -14.77 10.88 -14.03
N ILE A 61 -13.94 10.26 -13.19
CA ILE A 61 -14.36 9.27 -12.20
C ILE A 61 -13.99 9.75 -10.81
N ARG A 62 -14.76 9.34 -9.80
CA ARG A 62 -14.47 9.62 -8.40
C ARG A 62 -13.34 8.70 -7.92
N GLY A 63 -12.11 8.99 -8.34
CA GLY A 63 -10.99 8.09 -8.11
C GLY A 63 -9.62 8.72 -8.35
N PHE A 64 -8.57 7.94 -8.11
CA PHE A 64 -7.18 8.33 -8.29
C PHE A 64 -6.31 7.10 -8.57
N ALA A 65 -5.17 7.31 -9.23
CA ALA A 65 -4.12 6.32 -9.35
C ALA A 65 -3.05 6.54 -8.26
N ALA A 66 -2.49 5.45 -7.75
CA ALA A 66 -1.50 5.50 -6.69
C ALA A 66 -0.50 4.34 -6.77
N ILE A 67 0.67 4.57 -6.16
CA ILE A 67 1.59 3.49 -5.78
C ILE A 67 1.49 3.34 -4.27
N SER A 68 1.01 2.19 -3.80
CA SER A 68 0.67 1.98 -2.38
C SER A 68 1.16 0.62 -1.89
N PRO A 69 1.56 0.50 -0.61
CA PRO A 69 1.68 -0.80 0.07
C PRO A 69 0.36 -1.57 0.03
N GLU A 70 0.45 -2.89 -0.15
CA GLU A 70 -0.73 -3.79 -0.22
C GLU A 70 -1.58 -3.73 1.05
N LYS A 71 -0.95 -3.72 2.23
CA LYS A 71 -1.63 -3.61 3.51
C LYS A 71 -2.45 -2.32 3.66
N THR A 72 -2.04 -1.25 3.00
CA THR A 72 -2.79 0.02 3.01
C THR A 72 -3.99 -0.05 2.07
N LEU A 73 -3.87 -0.76 0.96
CA LEU A 73 -4.99 -0.99 0.04
C LEU A 73 -6.11 -1.81 0.68
N GLU A 74 -5.77 -2.84 1.46
CA GLU A 74 -6.75 -3.60 2.26
C GLU A 74 -7.53 -2.70 3.25
N GLN A 75 -6.83 -1.75 3.87
CA GLN A 75 -7.45 -0.78 4.78
C GLN A 75 -8.37 0.20 4.04
N VAL A 76 -7.95 0.68 2.86
CA VAL A 76 -8.78 1.53 1.99
C VAL A 76 -10.03 0.78 1.53
N GLN A 77 -9.89 -0.48 1.12
CA GLN A 77 -11.01 -1.34 0.73
C GLN A 77 -12.02 -1.49 1.87
N THR A 78 -11.53 -1.79 3.07
CA THR A 78 -12.38 -1.97 4.26
C THR A 78 -13.11 -0.67 4.61
N SER A 79 -12.40 0.45 4.61
CA SER A 79 -12.94 1.77 5.00
C SER A 79 -13.91 2.35 3.97
N GLY A 80 -13.72 2.01 2.69
CA GLY A 80 -14.55 2.44 1.57
C GLY A 80 -15.69 1.49 1.23
N SER A 81 -15.81 0.32 1.87
CA SER A 81 -16.83 -0.69 1.57
C SER A 81 -18.27 -0.18 1.51
N LYS A 82 -18.62 0.80 2.36
CA LYS A 82 -19.95 1.46 2.34
C LYS A 82 -20.23 2.33 1.10
N TYR A 83 -19.22 2.62 0.30
CA TYR A 83 -19.24 3.51 -0.86
C TYR A 83 -18.88 2.80 -2.16
N ASP A 84 -18.91 1.46 -2.13
CA ASP A 84 -18.56 0.61 -3.28
C ASP A 84 -17.21 1.01 -3.88
N VAL A 85 -16.17 0.95 -3.03
CA VAL A 85 -14.79 1.21 -3.45
C VAL A 85 -14.25 0.02 -4.22
N HIS A 86 -13.62 0.31 -5.34
CA HIS A 86 -12.93 -0.65 -6.17
C HIS A 86 -11.45 -0.29 -6.26
N ILE A 87 -10.60 -1.32 -6.24
CA ILE A 87 -9.15 -1.21 -6.32
C ILE A 87 -8.68 -2.22 -7.36
N GLU A 88 -8.10 -1.73 -8.46
CA GLU A 88 -7.54 -2.56 -9.53
C GLU A 88 -6.05 -2.29 -9.73
N ASP A 89 -5.31 -3.32 -10.11
CA ASP A 89 -3.90 -3.19 -10.48
C ASP A 89 -3.78 -2.41 -11.81
N ASP A 90 -2.84 -1.48 -11.86
CA ASP A 90 -2.57 -0.65 -13.04
C ASP A 90 -1.66 -1.41 -14.01
N GLU A 91 -2.17 -1.72 -15.21
CA GLU A 91 -1.50 -2.54 -16.21
C GLU A 91 -1.13 -1.77 -17.48
N VAL A 92 -0.01 -2.16 -18.10
CA VAL A 92 0.44 -1.60 -19.38
C VAL A 92 -0.24 -2.31 -20.54
N VAL A 93 -1.00 -1.56 -21.33
CA VAL A 93 -1.61 -2.07 -22.57
C VAL A 93 -0.63 -1.92 -23.74
N SER A 94 -0.46 -2.96 -24.55
CA SER A 94 0.39 -2.96 -25.75
C SER A 94 -0.41 -3.31 -27.01
N ILE A 95 0.03 -2.79 -28.17
CA ILE A 95 -0.52 -3.14 -29.48
C ILE A 95 0.33 -4.25 -30.12
N ASN A 96 -0.32 -5.14 -30.87
CA ASN A 96 0.32 -6.20 -31.66
C ASN A 96 0.67 -5.74 -33.07
#